data_AF-A0A951ZJM0-F1
#
_entry.id   AF-A0A951ZJM0-F1
#
_cell.length_a   1.000
_cell.length_b   1.000
_cell.length_c   1.000
_cell.angle_alpha   90.00
_cell.angle_beta   90.00
_cell.angle_gamma   90.00
#
_symmetry.space_group_name_H-M   'P 1'
#
loop_
_entity.id
_entity.type
_entity.pdbx_description
1 polymer ?
#
loop_
_entity_poly.entity_id
_entity_poly.type
_entity_poly.pdbx_seq_one_letter_code
_entity_poly.pdbx_strand_id
1 'polypeptide(L)'
;MKKTIQTNIGGFVFNMDDDAYLATEQYLNALKQHFKTEESADEILEDIEWRMAEIFKEAIKNKREVVTLSDVQQMIEIMGQPEMITEEKKDDTQE
;
A
#
# COMPACT_ATOMS: atom_id res chain seq x y z
N MET A 1 -1.96 23.89 10.61
CA MET A 1 -1.17 23.48 9.42
C MET A 1 -0.87 22.01 9.58
N LYS A 2 -1.17 21.17 8.58
CA LYS A 2 -0.78 19.74 8.59
C LYS A 2 0.65 19.60 8.09
N LYS A 3 1.40 18.67 8.67
CA LYS A 3 2.75 18.32 8.20
C LYS A 3 2.63 17.38 7.02
N THR A 4 3.48 17.59 6.02
CA THR A 4 3.63 16.67 4.90
C THR A 4 4.96 15.92 5.00
N ILE A 5 4.95 14.66 4.61
CA ILE A 5 6.11 13.76 4.60
C ILE A 5 6.32 13.30 3.16
N GLN A 6 7.56 13.35 2.71
CA GLN A 6 7.94 12.78 1.42
C GLN A 6 8.39 11.34 1.63
N THR A 7 7.85 10.41 0.83
CA THR A 7 8.19 8.99 0.90
C THR A 7 8.34 8.38 -0.49
N ASN A 8 9.07 7.27 -0.58
CA ASN A 8 9.18 6.46 -1.79
C ASN A 8 8.27 5.23 -1.65
N ILE A 9 7.45 4.96 -2.68
CA ILE A 9 6.59 3.77 -2.76
C ILE A 9 6.70 3.23 -4.18
N GLY A 10 7.16 1.98 -4.32
CA GLY A 10 7.30 1.32 -5.62
C GLY A 10 8.23 2.06 -6.59
N GLY A 11 9.23 2.78 -6.07
CA GLY A 11 10.16 3.60 -6.85
C GLY A 11 9.66 5.01 -7.18
N PHE A 12 8.46 5.40 -6.74
CA PHE A 12 7.88 6.73 -6.99
C PHE A 12 7.86 7.58 -5.73
N VAL A 13 8.13 8.88 -5.88
CA VAL A 13 8.11 9.84 -4.76
C VAL A 13 6.70 10.41 -4.60
N PHE A 14 6.16 10.32 -3.39
CA PHE A 14 4.88 10.90 -3.00
C PHE A 14 5.06 11.86 -1.83
N ASN A 15 4.25 12.92 -1.81
CA ASN A 15 4.05 13.73 -0.61
C ASN A 15 2.74 13.27 0.05
N MET A 16 2.77 13.05 1.36
CA MET A 16 1.64 12.54 2.13
C MET A 16 1.40 13.42 3.34
N ASP A 17 0.16 13.56 3.81
CA ASP A 17 -0.09 14.04 5.16
C ASP A 17 0.53 13.08 6.19
N ASP A 18 0.87 13.57 7.40
CA ASP A 18 1.50 12.72 8.41
C ASP A 18 0.64 11.51 8.82
N ASP A 19 -0.68 11.66 8.85
CA ASP A 19 -1.64 10.61 9.18
C ASP A 19 -1.75 9.58 8.05
N ALA A 20 -1.70 10.03 6.80
CA ALA A 20 -1.64 9.18 5.63
C ALA A 20 -0.34 8.35 5.58
N TYR A 21 0.79 8.98 5.89
CA TYR A 21 2.09 8.30 5.97
C TYR A 21 2.07 7.21 7.04
N LEU A 22 1.63 7.55 8.27
CA LEU A 22 1.56 6.58 9.37
C LEU A 22 0.65 5.40 9.04
N ALA A 23 -0.51 5.63 8.42
CA ALA A 23 -1.42 4.57 8.01
C ALA A 23 -0.80 3.65 6.93
N THR A 24 -0.08 4.23 5.98
CA THR A 24 0.63 3.48 4.93
C THR A 24 1.77 2.65 5.51
N GLU A 25 2.54 3.22 6.45
CA GLU A 25 3.61 2.50 7.13
C GLU A 25 3.06 1.32 7.94
N GLN A 26 1.96 1.53 8.68
CA GLN A 26 1.29 0.46 9.41
C GLN A 26 0.82 -0.67 8.48
N TYR A 27 0.24 -0.33 7.34
CA TYR A 27 -0.21 -1.29 6.34
C TYR A 27 0.95 -2.13 5.78
N LEU A 28 2.04 -1.46 5.34
CA LEU A 28 3.24 -2.14 4.83
C LEU A 28 3.92 -3.01 5.91
N ASN A 29 3.95 -2.55 7.16
CA ASN A 29 4.50 -3.32 8.27
C ASN A 29 3.66 -4.57 8.56
N ALA A 30 2.32 -4.48 8.47
CA ALA A 30 1.45 -5.63 8.62
C ALA A 30 1.68 -6.67 7.51
N LEU A 31 1.83 -6.22 6.26
CA LEU A 31 2.19 -7.10 5.14
C LEU A 31 3.57 -7.76 5.33
N LYS A 32 4.58 -7.00 5.76
CA LYS A 32 5.92 -7.53 6.08
C LYS A 32 5.88 -8.61 7.15
N GLN A 33 5.12 -8.39 8.22
CA GLN A 33 4.96 -9.41 9.27
C GLN A 33 4.22 -10.64 8.75
N HIS A 34 3.22 -10.42 7.89
CA HIS A 34 2.41 -11.47 7.31
C HIS A 34 3.22 -12.39 6.39
N PHE A 35 4.04 -11.82 5.48
CA PHE A 35 4.88 -12.60 4.55
C PHE A 35 6.25 -12.97 5.13
N LYS A 36 6.53 -12.70 6.41
CA LYS A 36 7.87 -12.84 7.01
C LYS A 36 8.51 -14.23 6.84
N THR A 37 7.71 -15.27 6.70
CA THR A 37 8.16 -16.66 6.56
C THR A 37 8.29 -17.12 5.10
N GLU A 38 7.86 -16.31 4.15
CA GLU A 38 7.92 -16.63 2.72
C GLU A 38 9.29 -16.24 2.14
N GLU A 39 9.88 -17.13 1.35
CA GLU A 39 11.16 -16.84 0.66
C GLU A 39 11.01 -15.71 -0.37
N SER A 40 9.82 -15.60 -0.97
CA SER A 40 9.45 -14.55 -1.93
C SER A 40 8.83 -13.30 -1.30
N ALA A 41 9.00 -13.08 0.01
CA ALA A 41 8.39 -11.95 0.72
C ALA A 41 8.77 -10.60 0.10
N ASP A 42 10.04 -10.42 -0.28
CA ASP A 42 10.54 -9.18 -0.85
C ASP A 42 9.91 -8.89 -2.23
N GLU A 43 9.80 -9.91 -3.09
CA GLU A 43 9.15 -9.78 -4.41
C GLU A 43 7.65 -9.47 -4.29
N ILE A 44 6.97 -10.14 -3.36
CA ILE A 44 5.54 -9.90 -3.08
C ILE A 44 5.33 -8.45 -2.61
N LEU A 45 6.21 -7.95 -1.74
CA LEU A 45 6.13 -6.58 -1.25
C LEU A 45 6.43 -5.57 -2.35
N GLU A 46 7.39 -5.84 -3.24
CA GLU A 46 7.71 -4.97 -4.37
C GLU A 46 6.50 -4.83 -5.32
N ASP A 47 5.84 -5.94 -5.66
CA ASP A 47 4.62 -5.92 -6.48
C ASP A 47 3.48 -5.14 -5.81
N ILE A 48 3.32 -5.30 -4.49
CA ILE A 48 2.32 -4.57 -3.70
C ILE A 48 2.63 -3.07 -3.69
N GLU A 49 3.88 -2.69 -3.44
CA GLU A 49 4.30 -1.29 -3.44
C GLU A 49 4.13 -0.65 -4.83
N TRP A 50 4.38 -1.40 -5.90
CA TRP A 50 4.15 -0.92 -7.26
C TRP A 50 2.67 -0.64 -7.51
N ARG A 51 1.77 -1.56 -7.13
CA ARG A 51 0.32 -1.37 -7.25
C ARG A 51 -0.20 -0.24 -6.37
N MET A 52 0.31 -0.09 -5.15
CA MET A 52 0.00 1.06 -4.29
C MET A 52 0.38 2.39 -4.95
N ALA A 53 1.56 2.44 -5.60
CA ALA A 53 2.00 3.63 -6.31
C ALA A 53 1.09 3.99 -7.49
N GLU A 54 0.53 3.01 -8.19
CA GLU A 54 -0.47 3.26 -9.25
C GLU A 54 -1.73 3.89 -8.67
N ILE A 55 -2.29 3.31 -7.61
CA ILE A 55 -3.51 3.82 -6.95
C ILE A 55 -3.30 5.26 -6.48
N PHE A 56 -2.16 5.54 -5.84
CA PHE A 56 -1.86 6.89 -5.38
C PHE A 56 -1.67 7.89 -6.53
N LYS A 57 -1.06 7.50 -7.65
CA LYS A 57 -0.99 8.35 -8.85
C LYS A 57 -2.37 8.69 -9.40
N GLU A 58 -3.28 7.71 -9.42
CA GLU A 58 -4.65 7.94 -9.86
C GLU A 58 -5.43 8.85 -8.90
N ALA A 59 -5.25 8.66 -7.60
CA ALA A 59 -5.89 9.49 -6.57
C ALA A 59 -5.49 10.97 -6.67
N ILE A 60 -4.22 11.27 -6.98
CA ILE A 60 -3.70 12.64 -7.04
C ILE A 60 -3.82 13.30 -8.43
N LYS A 61 -4.21 12.55 -9.46
CA LYS A 61 -4.35 13.00 -10.87
C LYS A 61 -5.24 14.23 -11.04
N ASN A 62 -6.16 14.49 -10.12
CA ASN A 62 -7.14 15.59 -10.15
C ASN A 62 -6.65 16.91 -9.50
N LYS A 63 -5.38 17.30 -9.72
CA LYS A 63 -4.71 18.52 -9.18
C LYS A 63 -4.40 18.51 -7.68
N ARG A 64 -4.36 17.35 -7.03
CA ARG A 64 -3.84 17.23 -5.66
C ARG A 64 -2.36 16.87 -5.75
N GLU A 65 -1.52 17.41 -4.89
CA GLU A 65 -0.09 17.06 -4.82
C GLU A 65 0.25 16.23 -3.57
N VAL A 66 -0.74 16.02 -2.71
CA VAL A 66 -0.60 15.38 -1.41
C VAL A 66 -1.60 14.22 -1.29
N VAL A 67 -1.10 13.05 -0.92
CA VAL A 67 -1.90 11.88 -0.55
C VAL A 67 -2.46 12.10 0.86
N THR A 68 -3.78 12.01 0.98
CA THR A 68 -4.48 12.20 2.25
C THR A 68 -4.85 10.86 2.88
N LEU A 69 -5.24 10.88 4.15
CA LEU A 69 -5.68 9.67 4.85
C LEU A 69 -6.84 8.96 4.12
N SER A 70 -7.75 9.71 3.50
CA SER A 70 -8.86 9.15 2.72
C SER A 70 -8.39 8.39 1.48
N ASP A 71 -7.32 8.85 0.83
CA ASP A 71 -6.75 8.14 -0.32
C ASP A 71 -6.08 6.83 0.12
N VAL A 72 -5.45 6.81 1.30
CA VAL A 72 -4.88 5.59 1.90
C VAL A 72 -5.96 4.59 2.30
N GLN A 73 -7.07 5.05 2.87
CA GLN A 73 -8.20 4.18 3.22
C GLN A 73 -8.79 3.52 1.98
N GLN A 74 -9.02 4.29 0.92
CA GLN A 74 -9.47 3.74 -0.37
C GLN A 74 -8.46 2.76 -0.96
N MET A 75 -7.16 3.05 -0.86
CA MET A 75 -6.12 2.12 -1.31
C MET A 75 -6.21 0.79 -0.53
N ILE A 76 -6.38 0.82 0.78
CA ILE A 76 -6.54 -0.40 1.61
C ILE A 76 -7.81 -1.17 1.23
N GLU A 77 -8.91 -0.47 0.93
CA GLU A 77 -10.15 -1.11 0.45
C GLU A 77 -9.95 -1.82 -0.91
N ILE A 78 -9.15 -1.23 -1.81
CA ILE A 78 -8.84 -1.80 -3.13
C ILE A 78 -7.85 -2.98 -3.02
N MET A 79 -6.84 -2.86 -2.15
CA MET A 79 -5.79 -3.86 -1.99
C MET A 79 -6.22 -5.03 -1.09
N GLY A 80 -7.22 -4.82 -0.23
CA GLY A 80 -7.60 -5.76 0.81
C GLY A 80 -6.71 -5.66 2.05
N GLN A 81 -7.17 -6.25 3.15
CA GLN A 81 -6.33 -6.38 4.35
C GLN A 81 -5.31 -7.50 4.14
N PRO A 82 -4.11 -7.42 4.77
CA PRO A 82 -3.08 -8.45 4.67
C PRO A 82 -3.59 -9.87 4.87
N GLU A 83 -4.52 -10.05 5.82
CA GLU A 83 -5.13 -11.34 6.12
C GLU A 83 -5.98 -11.89 4.95
N MET A 84 -6.69 -11.01 4.23
CA MET A 84 -7.52 -11.38 3.07
C MET A 84 -6.70 -11.69 1.82
N ILE A 85 -5.56 -11.01 1.63
CA ILE A 85 -4.69 -11.19 0.45
C ILE A 85 -4.15 -12.62 0.34
N THR A 86 -3.90 -13.30 1.47
CA THR A 86 -3.52 -14.72 1.49
C THR A 86 -4.66 -15.69 1.34
N GLU A 87 -5.88 -15.33 1.73
CA GLU A 87 -7.03 -16.21 1.58
C GLU A 87 -7.42 -16.34 0.10
N GLU A 88 -7.28 -15.28 -0.69
CA GLU A 88 -7.49 -15.34 -2.15
C GLU A 88 -6.45 -16.19 -2.89
N LYS A 89 -5.21 -16.30 -2.39
CA LYS A 89 -4.19 -17.18 -2.98
C LYS A 89 -4.38 -18.68 -2.66
N LYS A 90 -5.36 -19.05 -1.83
CA LYS A 90 -5.61 -20.45 -1.46
C LYS A 90 -6.71 -21.15 -2.28
N ASP A 91 -7.36 -20.46 -3.23
CA ASP A 91 -8.48 -21.04 -4.00
C ASP A 91 -8.18 -21.33 -5.49
N ASP A 92 -6.91 -21.30 -5.92
CA ASP A 92 -6.48 -21.78 -7.26
C ASP A 92 -5.88 -23.20 -7.21
N THR A 93 -6.40 -24.04 -6.31
CA THR A 93 -6.17 -25.48 -6.31
C THR A 93 -7.47 -26.21 -6.00
N GLN A 94 -8.43 -26.08 -6.91
CA GLN A 94 -9.55 -27.02 -7.01
C GLN A 94 -9.40 -27.78 -8.34
N GLU A 95 -8.99 -29.05 -8.20
CA GLU A 95 -9.05 -30.22 -9.12
C GLU A 95 -8.96 -30.04 -10.65
#